data_AF-A0A3C0JFH8-F1
#
_entry.id   AF-A0A3C0JFH8-F1
#
_cell.length_a   1.000
_cell.length_b   1.000
_cell.length_c   1.000
_cell.angle_alpha   90.00
_cell.angle_beta   90.00
_cell.angle_gamma   90.00
#
_symmetry.space_group_name_H-M   'P 1'
#
loop_
_entity.id
_entity.type
_entity.pdbx_description
1 polymer ?
#
loop_
_entity_poly.entity_id
_entity_poly.type
_entity_poly.pdbx_seq_one_letter_code
_entity_poly.pdbx_strand_id
1 'polypeptide(L)'
;MRRVIGFLMGLCLCLAAGVRAEAPSSQQPADVALAAAVADIDKASAGRHVILLGEWHGTVQTPALVAQLVGRVARAHRVPVVLALEIAEDQQASLDAWMASDGGIEARQRLLANRHLQEPHHDGRDSRAMLDMLAAVRTLREQALDIR
;
A
#
# COMPACT_ATOMS: atom_id res chain seq x y z
N MET A 1 -55.25 43.78 -32.94
CA MET A 1 -54.68 44.32 -31.68
C MET A 1 -54.61 43.14 -30.71
N ARG A 2 -53.52 42.65 -30.12
CA ARG A 2 -52.10 43.02 -29.97
C ARG A 2 -51.31 41.69 -30.02
N ARG A 3 -50.22 41.65 -30.78
CA ARG A 3 -49.25 40.55 -30.75
C ARG A 3 -48.48 40.65 -29.43
N VAL A 4 -48.48 39.59 -28.62
CA VAL A 4 -47.67 39.51 -27.39
C VAL A 4 -46.23 39.23 -27.81
N ILE A 5 -45.38 40.22 -27.56
CA ILE A 5 -43.93 40.20 -27.82
C ILE A 5 -43.30 39.29 -26.77
N GLY A 6 -42.69 38.19 -27.22
CA GLY A 6 -41.88 37.31 -26.38
C GLY A 6 -40.62 38.02 -25.92
N PHE A 7 -40.47 38.18 -24.61
CA PHE A 7 -39.23 38.65 -23.99
C PHE A 7 -38.36 37.42 -23.67
N LEU A 8 -37.40 37.15 -24.55
CA LEU A 8 -36.41 36.10 -24.42
C LEU A 8 -35.34 36.59 -23.43
N MET A 9 -35.51 36.31 -22.13
CA MET A 9 -34.52 36.65 -21.11
C MET A 9 -33.42 35.59 -21.11
N GLY A 10 -32.32 35.90 -21.80
CA GLY A 10 -31.14 35.06 -21.90
C GLY A 10 -30.46 34.88 -20.53
N LEU A 11 -30.56 33.67 -19.99
CA LEU A 11 -29.81 33.24 -18.81
C LEU A 11 -28.38 32.88 -19.25
N CYS A 12 -27.46 33.82 -19.09
CA CYS A 12 -26.03 33.60 -19.26
C CYS A 12 -25.51 32.80 -18.06
N LEU A 13 -25.41 31.47 -18.20
CA LEU A 13 -24.86 30.58 -17.18
C LEU A 13 -23.33 30.61 -17.31
N CYS A 14 -22.66 31.42 -16.49
CA CYS A 14 -21.20 31.41 -16.39
C CYS A 14 -20.74 30.10 -15.75
N LEU A 15 -20.22 29.15 -16.55
CA LEU A 15 -19.44 28.03 -16.05
C LEU A 15 -18.09 28.57 -15.54
N ALA A 16 -17.96 28.73 -14.22
CA ALA A 16 -16.66 28.86 -13.59
C ALA A 16 -16.03 27.46 -13.49
N ALA A 17 -15.21 27.11 -14.47
CA ALA A 17 -14.29 25.97 -14.37
C ALA A 17 -13.26 26.29 -13.29
N GLY A 18 -13.53 25.88 -12.05
CA GLY A 18 -12.55 25.92 -10.97
C GLY A 18 -11.46 24.90 -11.25
N VAL A 19 -10.38 25.32 -11.91
CA VAL A 19 -9.11 24.59 -11.84
C VAL A 19 -8.65 24.72 -10.40
N ARG A 20 -8.83 23.65 -9.60
CA ARG A 20 -8.10 23.52 -8.34
C ARG A 20 -6.62 23.45 -8.72
N ALA A 21 -5.87 24.51 -8.41
CA ALA A 21 -4.43 24.42 -8.33
C ALA A 21 -4.12 23.40 -7.24
N GLU A 22 -3.74 22.20 -7.64
CA GLU A 22 -3.22 21.18 -6.74
C GLU A 22 -1.87 21.71 -6.26
N ALA A 23 -1.83 22.20 -5.03
CA ALA A 23 -0.59 22.66 -4.42
C ALA A 23 0.39 21.47 -4.42
N PRO A 24 1.67 21.66 -4.81
CA PRO A 24 2.64 20.57 -4.76
C PRO A 24 2.70 20.03 -3.34
N SER A 25 2.37 18.74 -3.18
CA SER A 25 2.40 18.07 -1.89
C SER A 25 3.80 18.19 -1.30
N SER A 26 3.93 18.91 -0.19
CA SER A 26 5.13 18.85 0.64
C SER A 26 5.36 17.39 1.05
N GLN A 27 6.33 16.70 0.44
CA GLN A 27 6.75 15.38 0.92
C GLN A 27 7.11 15.51 2.40
N GLN A 28 6.38 14.79 3.25
CA GLN A 28 6.49 14.94 4.70
C GLN A 28 7.86 14.43 5.15
N PRO A 29 8.52 15.01 6.18
CA PRO A 29 9.86 14.60 6.61
C PRO A 29 10.00 13.09 6.89
N ALA A 30 8.91 12.44 7.31
CA ALA A 30 8.85 11.00 7.53
C ALA A 30 9.02 10.18 6.24
N ASP A 31 8.44 10.63 5.11
CA ASP A 31 8.56 9.93 3.82
C ASP A 31 10.00 10.00 3.30
N VAL A 32 10.65 11.15 3.49
CA VAL A 32 12.06 11.35 3.12
C VAL A 32 12.97 10.45 3.95
N ALA A 33 12.76 10.39 5.26
CA ALA A 33 13.53 9.51 6.15
C ALA A 33 13.33 8.04 5.81
N LEU A 34 12.10 7.64 5.48
CA LEU A 34 11.78 6.28 5.07
C LEU A 34 12.48 5.90 3.76
N ALA A 35 12.41 6.77 2.74
CA ALA A 35 13.08 6.55 1.47
C ALA A 35 14.61 6.47 1.62
N ALA A 36 15.19 7.30 2.50
CA ALA A 36 16.61 7.23 2.83
C ALA A 36 16.97 5.90 3.50
N ALA A 37 16.20 5.47 4.50
CA ALA A 37 16.41 4.17 5.17
C ALA A 37 16.33 2.98 4.20
N VAL A 38 15.36 3.00 3.28
CA VAL A 38 15.23 1.98 2.22
C VAL A 38 16.49 1.94 1.33
N ALA A 39 17.00 3.11 0.93
CA ALA A 39 18.21 3.19 0.10
C ALA A 39 19.46 2.72 0.85
N ASP A 40 19.57 3.06 2.13
CA ASP A 40 20.69 2.65 2.98
C ASP A 40 20.68 1.14 3.21
N ILE A 41 19.52 0.53 3.48
CA ILE A 41 19.40 -0.92 3.64
C ILE A 41 19.73 -1.64 2.33
N ASP A 42 19.19 -1.19 1.20
CA ASP A 42 19.50 -1.76 -0.13
C ASP A 42 21.01 -1.75 -0.40
N LYS A 43 21.66 -0.60 -0.20
CA LYS A 43 23.11 -0.45 -0.32
C LYS A 43 23.87 -1.35 0.65
N ALA A 44 23.48 -1.36 1.93
CA ALA A 44 24.14 -2.16 2.95
C ALA A 44 23.96 -3.66 2.71
N SER A 45 22.88 -4.07 2.04
CA SER A 45 22.57 -5.46 1.71
C SER A 45 23.24 -5.96 0.43
N ALA A 46 23.95 -5.11 -0.32
CA ALA A 46 24.57 -5.48 -1.59
C ALA A 46 25.42 -6.77 -1.47
N GLY A 47 25.22 -7.69 -2.41
CA GLY A 47 25.88 -8.99 -2.45
C GLY A 47 25.39 -10.02 -1.42
N ARG A 48 24.34 -9.71 -0.65
CA ARG A 48 23.72 -10.64 0.32
C ARG A 48 22.37 -11.11 -0.22
N HIS A 49 21.97 -12.31 0.18
CA HIS A 49 20.72 -12.93 -0.26
C HIS A 49 19.61 -12.89 0.81
N VAL A 50 19.96 -12.54 2.05
CA VAL A 50 19.03 -12.51 3.18
C VAL A 50 19.18 -11.18 3.90
N ILE A 51 18.04 -10.53 4.16
CA ILE A 51 17.92 -9.35 5.00
C ILE A 51 16.97 -9.73 6.13
N LEU A 52 17.45 -9.70 7.37
CA LEU A 52 16.63 -9.90 8.56
C LEU A 52 16.31 -8.54 9.17
N LEU A 53 15.03 -8.20 9.26
CA LEU A 53 14.55 -6.95 9.85
C LEU A 53 13.92 -7.27 11.21
N GLY A 54 14.60 -6.89 12.29
CA GLY A 54 14.01 -6.90 13.63
C GLY A 54 13.11 -5.68 13.82
N GLU A 55 12.00 -5.85 14.53
CA GLU A 55 11.03 -4.78 14.71
C GLU A 55 10.35 -4.81 16.08
N TRP A 56 9.61 -3.75 16.39
CA TRP A 56 8.73 -3.68 17.54
C TRP A 56 7.29 -3.75 17.06
N HIS A 57 6.56 -4.79 17.45
CA HIS A 57 5.19 -5.00 16.97
C HIS A 57 4.29 -3.80 17.26
N GLY A 58 3.35 -3.54 16.34
CA GLY A 58 2.40 -2.43 16.43
C GLY A 58 2.92 -1.10 15.92
N THR A 59 4.13 -1.04 15.36
CA THR A 59 4.61 0.15 14.65
C THR A 59 4.01 0.27 13.26
N VAL A 60 3.88 1.50 12.75
CA VAL A 60 3.47 1.76 11.35
C VAL A 60 4.68 1.89 10.42
N GLN A 61 5.85 2.18 10.99
CA GLN A 61 7.08 2.48 10.28
C GLN A 61 7.68 1.24 9.63
N THR A 62 7.77 0.12 10.35
CA THR A 62 8.36 -1.11 9.81
C THR A 62 7.54 -1.70 8.66
N PRO A 63 6.21 -1.85 8.75
CA PRO A 63 5.42 -2.33 7.62
C PRO A 63 5.57 -1.44 6.37
N ALA A 64 5.62 -0.12 6.56
CA ALA A 64 5.86 0.83 5.46
C ALA A 64 7.27 0.69 4.85
N LEU A 65 8.30 0.49 5.70
CA LEU A 65 9.68 0.24 5.28
C LEU A 65 9.77 -1.03 4.44
N VAL A 66 9.18 -2.12 4.91
CA VAL A 66 9.18 -3.42 4.22
C VAL A 66 8.55 -3.32 2.84
N ALA A 67 7.36 -2.70 2.73
CA ALA A 67 6.68 -2.53 1.45
C ALA A 67 7.55 -1.77 0.42
N GLN A 68 8.21 -0.69 0.85
CA GLN A 68 9.11 0.08 -0.01
C GLN A 68 10.39 -0.68 -0.35
N LEU A 69 10.99 -1.38 0.61
CA LEU A 69 12.22 -2.13 0.40
C LEU A 69 12.02 -3.29 -0.58
N VAL A 70 10.96 -4.09 -0.42
CA VAL A 70 10.60 -5.17 -1.36
C VAL A 70 10.44 -4.61 -2.77
N GLY A 71 9.68 -3.53 -2.92
CA GLY A 71 9.47 -2.88 -4.21
C GLY A 71 10.73 -2.28 -4.82
N ARG A 72 11.66 -1.78 -4.00
CA ARG A 72 12.97 -1.29 -4.47
C ARG A 72 13.85 -2.44 -4.95
N VAL A 73 14.03 -3.47 -4.12
CA VAL A 73 14.89 -4.60 -4.42
C VAL A 73 14.42 -5.33 -5.68
N ALA A 74 13.12 -5.63 -5.76
CA ALA A 74 12.54 -6.32 -6.91
C ALA A 74 12.74 -5.54 -8.23
N ARG A 75 12.57 -4.21 -8.21
CA ARG A 75 12.71 -3.37 -9.42
C ARG A 75 14.16 -3.11 -9.80
N ALA A 76 14.99 -2.74 -8.83
CA ALA A 76 16.38 -2.34 -9.08
C ALA A 76 17.24 -3.52 -9.53
N HIS A 77 17.06 -4.68 -8.90
CA HIS A 77 17.91 -5.85 -9.14
C HIS A 77 17.28 -6.88 -10.08
N ARG A 78 15.97 -6.76 -10.37
CA ARG A 78 15.21 -7.70 -11.23
C ARG A 78 15.35 -9.16 -10.78
N VAL A 79 15.33 -9.38 -9.47
CA VAL A 79 15.42 -10.69 -8.84
C VAL A 79 14.10 -11.09 -8.19
N PRO A 80 13.82 -12.40 -8.04
CA PRO A 80 12.77 -12.87 -7.16
C PRO A 80 13.00 -12.39 -5.72
N VAL A 81 11.93 -11.94 -5.06
CA VAL A 81 11.97 -11.54 -3.65
C VAL A 81 11.02 -12.43 -2.86
N VAL A 82 11.50 -12.99 -1.76
CA VAL A 82 10.67 -13.73 -0.80
C VAL A 82 10.54 -12.86 0.46
N LEU A 83 9.30 -12.52 0.83
CA LEU A 83 9.00 -11.83 2.09
C LEU A 83 8.51 -12.86 3.12
N ALA A 84 9.41 -13.30 3.99
CA ALA A 84 9.06 -14.12 5.13
C ALA A 84 8.56 -13.24 6.29
N LEU A 85 7.42 -13.61 6.88
CA LEU A 85 6.82 -12.92 8.02
C LEU A 85 6.89 -13.80 9.28
N GLU A 86 7.02 -13.17 10.44
CA GLU A 86 6.90 -13.85 11.74
C GLU A 86 5.41 -14.10 12.05
N ILE A 87 4.89 -15.22 11.56
CA ILE A 87 3.49 -15.62 11.69
C ILE A 87 3.39 -17.09 12.13
N ALA A 88 2.21 -17.48 12.64
CA ALA A 88 1.94 -18.89 12.91
C ALA A 88 1.78 -19.68 11.58
N GLU A 89 2.15 -20.95 11.58
CA GLU A 89 2.15 -21.81 10.39
C GLU A 89 0.75 -21.96 9.78
N ASP A 90 -0.30 -21.99 10.61
CA ASP A 90 -1.69 -22.09 10.17
C ASP A 90 -2.19 -20.85 9.40
N GLN A 91 -1.42 -19.76 9.41
CA GLN A 91 -1.73 -18.53 8.69
C GLN A 91 -1.23 -18.52 7.24
N GLN A 92 -0.28 -19.39 6.88
CA GLN A 92 0.38 -19.36 5.57
C GLN A 92 -0.64 -19.51 4.42
N ALA A 93 -1.58 -20.45 4.54
CA ALA A 93 -2.59 -20.67 3.50
C ALA A 93 -3.49 -19.44 3.26
N SER A 94 -3.77 -18.65 4.30
CA SER A 94 -4.54 -17.41 4.18
C SER A 94 -3.75 -16.31 3.47
N LEU A 95 -2.44 -16.19 3.77
CA LEU A 95 -1.56 -15.26 3.06
C LEU A 95 -1.38 -15.66 1.59
N ASP A 96 -1.19 -16.93 1.30
CA ASP A 96 -1.06 -17.41 -0.08
C ASP A 96 -2.32 -17.09 -0.89
N ALA A 97 -3.50 -17.32 -0.31
CA ALA A 97 -4.78 -16.98 -0.92
C ALA A 97 -4.96 -15.47 -1.13
N TRP A 98 -4.52 -14.63 -0.17
CA TRP A 98 -4.50 -13.18 -0.33
C TRP A 98 -3.57 -12.75 -1.45
N MET A 99 -2.35 -13.27 -1.46
CA MET A 99 -1.31 -12.92 -2.43
C MET A 99 -1.70 -13.33 -3.86
N ALA A 100 -2.53 -14.36 -4.03
CA ALA A 100 -3.08 -14.79 -5.32
C ALA A 100 -4.40 -14.09 -5.72
N SER A 101 -4.98 -13.27 -4.84
CA SER A 101 -6.27 -12.61 -5.07
C SER A 101 -6.16 -11.27 -5.81
N ASP A 102 -7.32 -10.73 -6.19
CA ASP A 102 -7.49 -9.37 -6.70
C ASP A 102 -7.44 -8.28 -5.61
N GLY A 103 -7.27 -8.66 -4.34
CA GLY A 103 -7.27 -7.73 -3.21
C GLY A 103 -8.65 -7.16 -2.87
N GLY A 104 -9.72 -7.69 -3.47
CA GLY A 104 -11.09 -7.23 -3.27
C GLY A 104 -11.60 -7.43 -1.84
N ILE A 105 -12.82 -6.92 -1.59
CA ILE A 105 -13.44 -6.94 -0.25
C ILE A 105 -13.51 -8.36 0.32
N GLU A 106 -13.91 -9.35 -0.49
CA GLU A 106 -14.00 -10.75 -0.04
C GLU A 106 -12.64 -11.35 0.29
N ALA A 107 -11.61 -11.06 -0.52
CA ALA A 107 -10.26 -11.53 -0.26
C ALA A 107 -9.72 -10.91 1.04
N ARG A 108 -9.98 -9.62 1.25
CA ARG A 108 -9.62 -8.91 2.48
C ARG A 108 -10.36 -9.48 3.69
N GLN A 109 -11.65 -9.79 3.57
CA GLN A 109 -12.42 -10.43 4.65
C GLN A 109 -11.89 -11.82 4.98
N ARG A 110 -11.53 -12.62 3.98
CA ARG A 110 -10.91 -13.95 4.19
C ARG A 110 -9.56 -13.85 4.87
N LEU A 111 -8.72 -12.90 4.46
CA LEU A 111 -7.47 -12.60 5.15
C LEU A 111 -7.72 -12.20 6.61
N LEU A 112 -8.74 -11.38 6.85
CA LEU A 112 -9.13 -10.88 8.17
C LEU A 112 -9.79 -11.92 9.08
N ALA A 113 -10.33 -13.01 8.52
CA ALA A 113 -10.92 -14.10 9.27
C ALA A 113 -9.87 -15.03 9.93
N ASN A 114 -8.59 -14.75 9.73
CA ASN A 114 -7.49 -15.56 10.23
C ASN A 114 -7.41 -15.53 11.77
N ARG A 115 -7.10 -16.69 12.37
CA ARG A 115 -7.26 -16.95 13.81
C ARG A 115 -6.50 -15.98 14.71
N HIS A 116 -5.28 -15.61 14.31
CA HIS A 116 -4.45 -14.65 15.05
C HIS A 116 -5.10 -13.26 15.19
N LEU A 117 -5.86 -12.83 14.19
CA LEU A 117 -6.58 -11.55 14.21
C LEU A 117 -7.80 -11.59 15.15
N GLN A 118 -8.19 -12.78 15.61
CA GLN A 118 -9.27 -13.01 16.57
C GLN A 118 -8.75 -13.31 17.97
N GLU A 119 -7.43 -13.29 18.19
CA GLU A 119 -6.87 -13.50 19.52
C GLU A 119 -7.15 -12.30 20.42
N PRO A 120 -7.43 -12.50 21.72
CA PRO A 120 -7.70 -11.41 22.65
C PRO A 120 -6.46 -10.53 22.93
N HIS A 121 -5.29 -10.90 22.40
CA HIS A 121 -4.03 -10.20 22.59
C HIS A 121 -3.52 -9.74 21.23
N HIS A 122 -3.74 -8.46 20.95
CA HIS A 122 -3.32 -7.81 19.72
C HIS A 122 -1.99 -7.10 19.99
N ASP A 123 -0.89 -7.69 19.52
CA ASP A 123 0.45 -7.11 19.65
C ASP A 123 0.82 -6.19 18.47
N GLY A 124 -0.02 -6.16 17.42
CA GLY A 124 0.13 -5.32 16.23
C GLY A 124 0.48 -6.07 14.95
N ARG A 125 0.68 -7.41 15.01
CA ARG A 125 0.82 -8.27 13.81
C ARG A 125 -0.46 -8.33 12.97
N ASP A 126 -1.58 -7.96 13.57
CA ASP A 126 -2.91 -7.83 12.97
C ASP A 126 -3.29 -6.39 12.59
N SER A 127 -2.35 -5.46 12.73
CA SER A 127 -2.61 -4.04 12.58
C SER A 127 -2.99 -3.65 11.15
N ARG A 128 -3.63 -2.48 11.03
CA ARG A 128 -3.92 -1.88 9.73
C ARG A 128 -2.65 -1.69 8.89
N ALA A 129 -1.53 -1.35 9.52
CA ALA A 129 -0.26 -1.15 8.82
C ALA A 129 0.26 -2.45 8.17
N MET A 130 0.11 -3.59 8.85
CA MET A 130 0.44 -4.90 8.29
C MET A 130 -0.46 -5.24 7.09
N LEU A 131 -1.76 -4.96 7.18
CA LEU A 131 -2.69 -5.15 6.05
C LEU A 131 -2.33 -4.26 4.87
N ASP A 132 -1.98 -3.01 5.12
CA ASP A 132 -1.58 -2.06 4.08
C ASP A 132 -0.24 -2.48 3.43
N MET A 133 0.71 -3.01 4.20
CA MET A 133 1.94 -3.63 3.68
C MET A 133 1.64 -4.83 2.78
N LEU A 134 0.82 -5.78 3.25
CA LEU A 134 0.43 -6.96 2.47
C LEU A 134 -0.29 -6.57 1.18
N ALA A 135 -1.13 -5.53 1.21
CA ALA A 135 -1.78 -5.01 0.02
C ALA A 135 -0.78 -4.38 -0.95
N ALA A 136 0.15 -3.57 -0.46
CA ALA A 136 1.21 -2.97 -1.29
C ALA A 136 2.06 -4.06 -1.96
N VAL A 137 2.49 -5.08 -1.21
CA VAL A 137 3.30 -6.20 -1.72
C VAL A 137 2.52 -7.01 -2.76
N ARG A 138 1.23 -7.28 -2.54
CA ARG A 138 0.36 -7.93 -3.54
C ARG A 138 0.31 -7.13 -4.84
N THR A 139 0.09 -5.82 -4.78
CA THR A 139 0.04 -4.95 -5.96
C THR A 139 1.37 -4.92 -6.72
N LEU A 140 2.52 -5.15 -6.08
CA LEU A 140 3.79 -5.29 -6.78
C LEU A 140 3.81 -6.51 -7.71
N ARG A 141 3.13 -7.62 -7.37
CA ARG A 141 3.02 -8.80 -8.24
C ARG A 141 2.23 -8.53 -9.52
N GLU A 142 1.25 -7.62 -9.46
CA GLU A 142 0.50 -7.17 -10.63
C GLU A 142 1.39 -6.45 -11.65
N GLN A 143 2.55 -5.95 -11.22
CA GLN A 143 3.57 -5.33 -12.08
C GLN A 143 4.54 -6.35 -12.69
N ALA A 144 4.18 -7.64 -12.68
CA ALA A 144 5.01 -8.77 -13.14
C ALA A 144 6.35 -8.90 -12.39
N LEU A 145 6.42 -8.42 -11.14
CA LEU A 145 7.53 -8.69 -10.24
C LEU A 145 7.33 -10.06 -9.56
N ASP A 146 8.37 -10.89 -9.53
CA ASP A 146 8.35 -12.19 -8.84
C ASP A 146 8.53 -11.97 -7.34
N ILE A 147 7.41 -11.78 -6.64
CA ILE A 147 7.37 -11.60 -5.19
C ILE A 147 6.51 -12.70 -4.58
N ARG A 148 7.05 -13.36 -3.56
CA ARG A 148 6.41 -14.45 -2.81
C ARG A 148 6.31 -14.10 -1.34
#